data_AF-A0A410UZP7-F1
#
_entry.id   AF-A0A410UZP7-F1
#
_cell.length_a   1.000
_cell.length_b   1.000
_cell.length_c   1.000
_cell.angle_alpha   90.00
_cell.angle_beta   90.00
_cell.angle_gamma   90.00
#
_symmetry.space_group_name_H-M   'P 1'
#
loop_
_entity.id
_entity.type
_entity.pdbx_description
1 polymer ?
#
loop_
_entity_poly.entity_id
_entity_poly.type
_entity_poly.pdbx_seq_one_letter_code
_entity_poly.pdbx_strand_id
1 'polypeptide(L)'
;MADVEHISLRLTGVRPLLMHNGALADPLEQRSIDLAEFTGKRIKTKADHEIIAELEWYGGLWLHRSLPCLPEHVLESVFVDGARTKRKGRAATAGMEVSAPAMLDYEGPRDLPTLWKDPEFRKRAAVRIRESKTMRTRPRFPVWSATFTASYLPSLLDRDEVVSFFRIAGAVVGVGDWRPKFGKFTVDVVKEVPIP
;
A
#
# COMPACT_ATOMS: atom_id res chain seq x y z
N MET A 1 10.26 -32.25 -0.75
CA MET A 1 9.62 -30.95 -0.44
C MET A 1 10.75 -29.98 -0.20
N ALA A 2 10.74 -28.81 -0.84
CA ALA A 2 11.72 -27.78 -0.50
C ALA A 2 11.47 -27.38 0.97
N ASP A 3 12.54 -27.23 1.74
CA ASP A 3 12.45 -26.72 3.10
C ASP A 3 11.90 -25.28 3.04
N VAL A 4 10.95 -24.95 3.91
CA VAL A 4 10.31 -23.63 3.96
C VAL A 4 10.54 -23.08 5.36
N GLU A 5 11.11 -21.89 5.42
CA GLU A 5 11.31 -21.16 6.67
C GLU A 5 10.36 -19.96 6.75
N HIS A 6 10.09 -19.52 7.98
CA HIS A 6 9.19 -18.40 8.25
C HIS A 6 9.91 -17.27 8.97
N ILE A 7 9.51 -16.04 8.67
CA ILE A 7 10.00 -14.84 9.36
C ILE A 7 8.86 -13.84 9.54
N SER A 8 8.74 -13.30 10.76
CA SER A 8 7.82 -12.21 11.04
C SER A 8 8.56 -10.88 11.09
N LEU A 9 8.03 -9.90 10.35
CA LEU A 9 8.62 -8.58 10.17
C LEU A 9 7.61 -7.50 10.53
N ARG A 10 8.09 -6.43 11.17
CA ARG A 10 7.35 -5.20 11.38
C ARG A 10 7.92 -4.09 10.52
N LEU A 11 7.07 -3.50 9.68
CA LEU A 11 7.37 -2.27 8.94
C LEU A 11 6.87 -1.08 9.76
N THR A 12 7.74 -0.12 10.05
CA THR A 12 7.37 1.12 10.75
C THR A 12 7.60 2.32 9.82
N GLY A 13 6.53 3.05 9.52
CA GLY A 13 6.59 4.18 8.61
C GLY A 13 7.48 5.32 9.10
N VAL A 14 8.45 5.74 8.28
CA VAL A 14 9.22 6.99 8.50
C VAL A 14 8.69 8.15 7.67
N ARG A 15 7.78 7.85 6.73
CA ARG A 15 6.97 8.83 5.98
C ARG A 15 5.53 8.36 5.94
N PRO A 16 4.55 9.27 5.77
CA PRO A 16 3.15 8.88 5.65
C PRO A 16 2.95 7.85 4.54
N LEU A 17 2.06 6.87 4.76
CA LEU A 17 1.62 5.95 3.71
C LEU A 17 0.61 6.66 2.82
N LEU A 18 0.71 6.45 1.52
CA LEU A 18 -0.28 6.87 0.55
C LEU A 18 -0.79 5.64 -0.18
N MET A 19 -2.06 5.29 -0.01
CA MET A 19 -2.63 4.10 -0.64
C MET A 19 -3.15 4.41 -2.04
N HIS A 20 -3.03 3.43 -2.92
CA HIS A 20 -3.70 3.40 -4.21
C HIS A 20 -3.89 1.96 -4.67
N ASN A 21 -5.11 1.43 -4.50
CA ASN A 21 -5.39 0.01 -4.81
C ASN A 21 -5.58 -0.32 -6.31
N GLY A 22 -5.73 0.71 -7.16
CA GLY A 22 -5.94 0.53 -8.60
C GLY A 22 -7.34 0.08 -9.04
N ALA A 23 -8.27 -0.18 -8.12
CA ALA A 23 -9.63 -0.67 -8.43
C ALA A 23 -10.39 0.27 -9.37
N LEU A 24 -10.17 1.59 -9.24
CA LEU A 24 -10.78 2.60 -10.11
C LEU A 24 -10.31 2.58 -11.58
N ALA A 25 -9.38 1.67 -11.93
CA ALA A 25 -9.01 1.41 -13.32
C ALA A 25 -9.92 0.35 -13.98
N ASP A 26 -10.63 -0.46 -13.19
CA ASP A 26 -11.58 -1.44 -13.70
C ASP A 26 -12.90 -0.75 -14.07
N PRO A 27 -13.31 -0.76 -15.35
CA PRO A 27 -14.56 -0.13 -15.78
C PRO A 27 -15.82 -0.83 -15.24
N LEU A 28 -15.69 -2.05 -14.70
CA LEU A 28 -16.81 -2.81 -14.12
C LEU A 28 -16.96 -2.59 -12.60
N GLU A 29 -16.01 -1.92 -11.95
CA GLU A 29 -16.12 -1.61 -10.52
C GLU A 29 -17.15 -0.50 -10.29
N GLN A 30 -18.02 -0.67 -9.29
CA GLN A 30 -19.17 0.21 -9.08
C GLN A 30 -18.75 1.68 -8.87
N ARG A 31 -17.70 1.94 -8.09
CA ARG A 31 -17.20 3.32 -7.86
C ARG A 31 -16.55 3.89 -9.12
N SER A 32 -15.95 3.08 -10.00
CA SER A 32 -15.50 3.55 -11.32
C SER A 32 -16.68 4.05 -12.16
N ILE A 33 -17.80 3.32 -12.15
CA ILE A 33 -19.04 3.70 -12.83
C ILE A 33 -19.59 5.00 -12.23
N ASP A 34 -19.71 5.06 -10.90
CA ASP A 34 -20.19 6.25 -10.19
C ASP A 34 -19.27 7.45 -10.46
N LEU A 35 -17.95 7.24 -10.44
CA LEU A 35 -16.95 8.28 -10.70
C LEU A 35 -17.04 8.82 -12.13
N ALA A 36 -17.37 7.98 -13.12
CA ALA A 36 -17.52 8.39 -14.51
C ALA A 36 -18.66 9.41 -14.69
N GLU A 37 -19.75 9.27 -13.95
CA GLU A 37 -20.89 10.21 -13.96
C GLU A 37 -20.43 11.63 -13.64
N PHE A 38 -19.62 11.80 -12.59
CA PHE A 38 -19.15 13.10 -12.15
C PHE A 38 -17.96 13.60 -12.97
N THR A 39 -17.02 12.72 -13.32
CA THR A 39 -15.81 13.11 -14.06
C THR A 39 -16.08 13.46 -15.52
N GLY A 40 -17.14 12.89 -16.13
CA GLY A 40 -17.59 13.20 -17.49
C GLY A 40 -18.27 14.56 -17.66
N LYS A 41 -18.70 15.24 -16.58
CA LYS A 41 -19.37 16.55 -16.66
C LYS A 41 -18.43 17.61 -17.26
N ARG A 42 -18.92 18.38 -18.25
CA ARG A 42 -18.18 19.48 -18.89
C ARG A 42 -17.83 20.60 -17.91
N ILE A 43 -18.79 20.97 -17.06
CA ILE A 43 -18.62 21.95 -15.97
C ILE A 43 -18.97 21.23 -14.68
N LYS A 44 -18.04 21.27 -13.70
CA LYS A 44 -18.19 20.61 -12.41
C LYS A 44 -18.44 21.65 -11.33
N THR A 45 -19.43 21.39 -10.49
CA THR A 45 -19.73 22.17 -9.30
C THR A 45 -18.76 21.81 -8.17
N LYS A 46 -18.80 22.58 -7.08
CA LYS A 46 -18.09 22.24 -5.84
C LYS A 46 -18.53 20.86 -5.30
N ALA A 47 -19.83 20.58 -5.32
CA ALA A 47 -20.37 19.31 -4.87
C ALA A 47 -19.86 18.13 -5.73
N ASP A 48 -19.78 18.30 -7.05
CA ASP A 48 -19.19 17.27 -7.92
C ASP A 48 -17.73 16.98 -7.53
N HIS A 49 -16.95 18.01 -7.20
CA HIS A 49 -15.56 17.83 -6.76
C HIS A 49 -15.43 17.16 -5.40
N GLU A 50 -16.39 17.34 -4.49
CA GLU A 50 -16.44 16.67 -3.19
C GLU A 50 -16.77 15.18 -3.36
N ILE A 51 -17.77 14.86 -4.18
CA ILE A 51 -18.14 13.47 -4.50
C ILE A 51 -16.99 12.74 -5.21
N ILE A 52 -16.35 13.37 -6.20
CA ILE A 52 -15.15 12.82 -6.85
C ILE A 52 -14.06 12.53 -5.81
N ALA A 53 -13.80 13.46 -4.89
CA ALA A 53 -12.78 13.28 -3.88
C ALA A 53 -13.08 12.10 -2.95
N GLU A 54 -14.35 11.91 -2.58
CA GLU A 54 -14.79 10.80 -1.73
C GLU A 54 -14.67 9.45 -2.45
N LEU A 55 -15.21 9.34 -3.67
CA LEU A 55 -15.11 8.12 -4.48
C LEU A 55 -13.65 7.72 -4.72
N GLU A 56 -12.78 8.68 -5.02
CA GLU A 56 -11.35 8.44 -5.20
C GLU A 56 -10.64 7.99 -3.94
N TRP A 57 -11.05 8.50 -2.79
CA TRP A 57 -10.48 8.11 -1.52
C TRP A 57 -10.88 6.68 -1.17
N TYR A 58 -12.18 6.36 -1.22
CA TYR A 58 -12.66 4.98 -0.97
C TYR A 58 -12.07 3.98 -1.96
N GLY A 59 -12.07 4.31 -3.25
CA GLY A 59 -11.46 3.51 -4.30
C GLY A 59 -9.93 3.54 -4.31
N GLY A 60 -9.29 4.20 -3.34
CA GLY A 60 -7.84 4.17 -3.16
C GLY A 60 -7.38 3.26 -2.02
N LEU A 61 -8.28 2.83 -1.13
CA LEU A 61 -7.95 2.07 0.07
C LEU A 61 -7.60 0.61 -0.25
N TRP A 62 -6.55 0.12 0.40
CA TRP A 62 -6.37 -1.32 0.57
C TRP A 62 -7.10 -1.76 1.83
N LEU A 63 -8.03 -2.69 1.69
CA LEU A 63 -8.89 -3.17 2.76
C LEU A 63 -8.85 -4.68 2.85
N HIS A 64 -8.80 -5.20 4.07
CA HIS A 64 -9.09 -6.59 4.38
C HIS A 64 -10.13 -6.62 5.49
N ARG A 65 -11.26 -7.32 5.29
CA ARG A 65 -12.41 -7.33 6.22
C ARG A 65 -12.83 -5.90 6.64
N SER A 66 -12.89 -4.99 5.67
CA SER A 66 -13.25 -3.55 5.86
C SER A 66 -12.27 -2.70 6.68
N LEU A 67 -11.10 -3.24 7.03
CA LEU A 67 -10.07 -2.52 7.77
C LEU A 67 -8.84 -2.25 6.87
N PRO A 68 -8.17 -1.09 6.99
CA PRO A 68 -6.96 -0.80 6.23
C PRO A 68 -5.85 -1.84 6.42
N CYS A 69 -5.22 -2.26 5.32
CA CYS A 69 -4.13 -3.22 5.32
C CYS A 69 -3.08 -2.92 4.25
N LEU A 70 -1.96 -3.64 4.28
CA LEU A 70 -1.06 -3.82 3.14
C LEU A 70 -1.30 -5.23 2.57
N PRO A 71 -1.76 -5.34 1.31
CA PRO A 71 -1.94 -6.63 0.67
C PRO A 71 -0.62 -7.39 0.49
N GLU A 72 -0.72 -8.71 0.39
CA GLU A 72 0.38 -9.66 0.19
C GLU A 72 1.21 -9.27 -1.03
N HIS A 73 0.56 -9.12 -2.19
CA HIS A 73 1.22 -8.76 -3.45
C HIS A 73 1.94 -7.40 -3.38
N VAL A 74 1.49 -6.47 -2.52
CA VAL A 74 2.17 -5.19 -2.31
C VAL A 74 3.44 -5.41 -1.51
N LEU A 75 3.39 -6.21 -0.45
CA LEU A 75 4.56 -6.55 0.38
C LEU A 75 5.60 -7.34 -0.42
N GLU A 76 5.16 -8.31 -1.22
CA GLU A 76 6.00 -9.08 -2.14
C GLU A 76 6.62 -8.19 -3.22
N SER A 77 5.85 -7.27 -3.82
CA SER A 77 6.40 -6.32 -4.80
C SER A 77 7.45 -5.42 -4.17
N VAL A 78 7.23 -4.95 -2.94
CA VAL A 78 8.22 -4.14 -2.20
C VAL A 78 9.49 -4.94 -1.94
N PHE A 79 9.35 -6.21 -1.54
CA PHE A 79 10.48 -7.11 -1.34
C PHE A 79 11.31 -7.30 -2.62
N VAL A 80 10.64 -7.62 -3.74
CA VAL A 80 11.27 -7.80 -5.05
C VAL A 80 11.98 -6.53 -5.50
N ASP A 81 11.37 -5.36 -5.30
CA ASP A 81 12.01 -4.07 -5.61
C ASP A 81 13.29 -3.84 -4.79
N GLY A 82 13.31 -4.23 -3.52
CA GLY A 82 14.51 -4.26 -2.69
C GLY A 82 15.59 -5.19 -3.25
N ALA A 83 15.21 -6.42 -3.59
CA ALA A 83 16.10 -7.45 -4.13
C ALA A 83 16.69 -7.10 -5.50
N ARG A 84 15.96 -6.37 -6.34
CA ARG A 84 16.41 -5.90 -7.67
C ARG A 84 17.67 -5.03 -7.56
N THR A 85 17.82 -4.25 -6.50
CA THR A 85 19.03 -3.45 -6.26
C THR A 85 20.30 -4.31 -6.08
N LYS A 86 20.11 -5.57 -5.68
CA LYS A 86 21.17 -6.59 -5.50
C LYS A 86 21.19 -7.62 -6.62
N ARG A 87 20.49 -7.37 -7.74
CA ARG A 87 20.37 -8.30 -8.89
C ARG A 87 19.74 -9.66 -8.52
N LYS A 88 19.01 -9.73 -7.40
CA LYS A 88 18.36 -10.93 -6.86
C LYS A 88 16.85 -10.97 -7.11
N GLY A 89 16.32 -10.09 -7.98
CA GLY A 89 14.88 -9.98 -8.23
C GLY A 89 14.18 -11.28 -8.63
N ARG A 90 14.80 -12.11 -9.49
CA ARG A 90 14.23 -13.42 -9.88
C ARG A 90 14.17 -14.42 -8.72
N ALA A 91 15.23 -14.49 -7.91
CA ALA A 91 15.27 -15.34 -6.72
C ALA A 91 14.25 -14.87 -5.68
N ALA A 92 14.12 -13.55 -5.48
CA ALA A 92 13.13 -12.96 -4.59
C ALA A 92 11.70 -13.26 -5.01
N THR A 93 11.36 -13.14 -6.30
CA THR A 93 10.02 -13.47 -6.81
C THR A 93 9.67 -14.95 -6.65
N ALA A 94 10.65 -15.85 -6.79
CA ALA A 94 10.41 -17.28 -6.69
C ALA A 94 10.53 -17.82 -5.24
N GLY A 95 11.19 -17.07 -4.36
CA GLY A 95 11.69 -17.59 -3.09
C GLY A 95 11.01 -17.04 -1.84
N MET A 96 10.09 -16.08 -1.96
CA MET A 96 9.37 -15.52 -0.80
C MET A 96 7.90 -15.30 -1.13
N GLU A 97 7.02 -15.60 -0.18
CA GLU A 97 5.58 -15.39 -0.24
C GLU A 97 5.10 -14.78 1.09
N VAL A 98 4.05 -13.95 1.04
CA VAL A 98 3.40 -13.42 2.23
C VAL A 98 2.06 -14.12 2.44
N SER A 99 1.87 -14.71 3.63
CA SER A 99 0.75 -15.62 3.87
C SER A 99 -0.62 -14.95 4.05
N ALA A 100 -0.64 -13.67 4.42
CA ALA A 100 -1.87 -12.90 4.67
C ALA A 100 -1.61 -11.39 4.60
N PRO A 101 -2.65 -10.55 4.41
CA PRO A 101 -2.48 -9.10 4.39
C PRO A 101 -2.00 -8.60 5.74
N ALA A 102 -1.06 -7.66 5.75
CA ALA A 102 -0.62 -7.02 6.98
C ALA A 102 -1.63 -5.95 7.39
N MET A 103 -2.39 -6.20 8.47
CA MET A 103 -3.30 -5.18 9.00
C MET A 103 -2.52 -3.92 9.36
N LEU A 104 -3.06 -2.76 8.98
CA LEU A 104 -2.40 -1.48 9.23
C LEU A 104 -2.71 -1.04 10.67
N ASP A 105 -1.65 -0.85 11.46
CA ASP A 105 -1.72 -0.15 12.72
C ASP A 105 -1.45 1.34 12.49
N TYR A 106 -2.32 2.20 13.03
CA TYR A 106 -2.30 3.64 12.89
C TYR A 106 -3.16 4.27 13.99
N GLU A 107 -2.85 5.52 14.35
CA GLU A 107 -3.63 6.30 15.31
C GLU A 107 -4.80 6.98 14.61
N GLY A 108 -6.03 6.50 14.83
CA GLY A 108 -7.23 7.09 14.26
C GLY A 108 -8.47 6.19 14.30
N PRO A 109 -9.60 6.66 13.75
CA PRO A 109 -10.85 5.89 13.67
C PRO A 109 -10.67 4.57 12.92
N ARG A 110 -11.38 3.52 13.34
CA ARG A 110 -11.38 2.22 12.63
C ARG A 110 -12.53 2.09 11.63
N ASP A 111 -13.50 2.99 11.69
CA ASP A 111 -14.60 3.06 10.72
C ASP A 111 -14.26 4.03 9.58
N LEU A 112 -14.46 3.57 8.33
CA LEU A 112 -14.09 4.34 7.14
C LEU A 112 -14.84 5.68 7.02
N PRO A 113 -16.14 5.80 7.36
CA PRO A 113 -16.84 7.07 7.27
C PRO A 113 -16.29 8.15 8.22
N THR A 114 -15.90 7.80 9.44
CA THR A 114 -15.25 8.76 10.35
C THR A 114 -13.82 9.04 9.91
N LEU A 115 -13.10 8.03 9.41
CA LEU A 115 -11.76 8.21 8.84
C LEU A 115 -11.76 9.17 7.65
N TRP A 116 -12.77 9.12 6.77
CA TRP A 116 -12.95 10.06 5.66
C TRP A 116 -13.17 11.51 6.12
N LYS A 117 -13.92 11.72 7.22
CA LYS A 117 -14.20 13.06 7.74
C LYS A 117 -12.93 13.76 8.22
N ASP A 118 -11.93 13.01 8.66
CA ASP A 118 -10.67 13.54 9.13
C ASP A 118 -9.76 13.97 7.95
N PRO A 119 -9.39 15.26 7.85
CA PRO A 119 -8.45 15.75 6.83
C PRO A 119 -7.07 15.09 6.85
N GLU A 120 -6.58 14.59 8.00
CA GLU A 120 -5.25 13.99 8.09
C GLU A 120 -5.12 12.72 7.26
N PHE A 121 -6.23 12.00 7.10
CA PHE A 121 -6.30 10.77 6.32
C PHE A 121 -6.54 10.98 4.83
N ARG A 122 -6.52 12.24 4.38
CA ARG A 122 -6.78 12.61 2.99
C ARG A 122 -5.61 13.39 2.42
N LYS A 123 -4.99 12.88 1.36
CA LYS A 123 -4.08 13.66 0.54
C LYS A 123 -4.79 14.10 -0.73
N ARG A 124 -5.05 15.40 -0.84
CA ARG A 124 -5.45 16.03 -2.10
C ARG A 124 -4.24 16.67 -2.79
N ALA A 125 -4.04 16.39 -4.07
CA ALA A 125 -2.92 16.94 -4.84
C ALA A 125 -3.27 17.06 -6.33
N ALA A 126 -2.70 18.05 -7.00
CA ALA A 126 -2.78 18.16 -8.45
C ALA A 126 -1.85 17.10 -9.09
N VAL A 127 -2.41 16.23 -9.92
CA VAL A 127 -1.67 15.24 -10.71
C VAL A 127 -1.77 15.65 -12.17
N ARG A 128 -0.64 15.61 -12.88
CA ARG A 128 -0.61 15.89 -14.31
C ARG A 128 -1.09 14.66 -15.08
N ILE A 129 -2.10 14.85 -15.93
CA ILE A 129 -2.61 13.84 -16.85
C ILE A 129 -2.48 14.44 -18.25
N ARG A 130 -1.53 13.92 -19.04
CA ARG A 130 -1.13 14.50 -20.34
C ARG A 130 -0.75 15.98 -20.18
N GLU A 131 -1.55 16.89 -20.73
CA GLU A 131 -1.30 18.34 -20.68
C GLU A 131 -2.05 19.04 -19.53
N SER A 132 -3.09 18.41 -18.98
CA SER A 132 -3.93 19.00 -17.93
C SER A 132 -3.48 18.58 -16.52
N LYS A 133 -3.92 19.35 -15.51
CA LYS A 133 -3.79 18.99 -14.10
C LYS A 133 -5.17 18.67 -13.55
N THR A 134 -5.30 17.52 -12.91
CA THR A 134 -6.53 17.10 -12.23
C THR A 134 -6.24 16.90 -10.75
N MET A 135 -7.09 17.43 -9.88
CA MET A 135 -6.99 17.18 -8.45
C MET A 135 -7.38 15.73 -8.18
N ARG A 136 -6.48 14.97 -7.54
CA ARG A 136 -6.75 13.61 -7.05
C ARG A 136 -6.79 13.61 -5.54
N THR A 137 -7.68 12.81 -4.96
CA THR A 137 -7.73 12.53 -3.52
C THR A 137 -7.33 11.07 -3.27
N ARG A 138 -6.50 10.85 -2.25
CA ARG A 138 -5.97 9.53 -1.90
C ARG A 138 -5.99 9.32 -0.39
N PRO A 139 -6.19 8.09 0.10
CA PRO A 139 -6.00 7.76 1.50
C PRO A 139 -4.55 7.95 1.92
N ARG A 140 -4.36 8.67 3.01
CA ARG A 140 -3.07 8.92 3.64
C ARG A 140 -3.11 8.39 5.06
N PHE A 141 -2.04 7.76 5.53
CA PHE A 141 -1.88 7.42 6.94
C PHE A 141 -0.62 8.12 7.46
N PRO A 142 -0.75 9.15 8.33
CA PRO A 142 0.38 9.97 8.80
C PRO A 142 1.44 9.15 9.51
N VAL A 143 1.00 8.34 10.47
CA VAL A 143 1.79 7.40 11.27
C VAL A 143 1.19 6.03 11.04
N TRP A 144 2.03 5.06 10.69
CA TRP A 144 1.58 3.71 10.39
C TRP A 144 2.66 2.67 10.71
N SER A 145 2.22 1.48 11.07
CA SER A 145 3.05 0.29 11.05
C SER A 145 2.24 -0.91 10.57
N ALA A 146 2.90 -1.97 10.13
CA ALA A 146 2.24 -3.20 9.74
C ALA A 146 3.14 -4.37 10.09
N THR A 147 2.56 -5.44 10.62
CA THR A 147 3.28 -6.67 10.97
C THR A 147 2.74 -7.81 10.13
N PHE A 148 3.64 -8.62 9.59
CA PHE A 148 3.28 -9.77 8.75
C PHE A 148 4.29 -10.89 8.91
N THR A 149 3.88 -12.08 8.47
CA THR A 149 4.74 -13.26 8.36
C THR A 149 4.92 -13.59 6.90
N ALA A 150 6.17 -13.83 6.51
CA ALA A 150 6.54 -14.32 5.20
C ALA A 150 7.14 -15.71 5.32
N SER A 151 6.88 -16.55 4.33
CA SER A 151 7.61 -17.79 4.10
C SER A 151 8.71 -17.54 3.06
N TYR A 152 9.83 -18.23 3.17
CA TYR A 152 10.87 -18.21 2.15
C TYR A 152 11.55 -19.56 1.97
N LEU A 153 12.17 -19.74 0.81
CA LEU A 153 12.91 -20.93 0.43
C LEU A 153 14.41 -20.72 0.71
N PRO A 154 15.01 -21.40 1.71
CA PRO A 154 16.43 -21.29 2.04
C PRO A 154 17.38 -21.66 0.90
N SER A 155 16.90 -22.42 -0.09
CA SER A 155 17.65 -22.75 -1.30
C SER A 155 17.85 -21.57 -2.26
N LEU A 156 17.07 -20.49 -2.12
CA LEU A 156 17.11 -19.30 -2.98
C LEU A 156 17.51 -18.03 -2.23
N LEU A 157 17.11 -17.93 -0.96
CA LEU A 157 17.24 -16.76 -0.11
C LEU A 157 17.65 -17.19 1.28
N ASP A 158 18.64 -16.54 1.87
CA ASP A 158 18.88 -16.67 3.30
C ASP A 158 18.08 -15.63 4.11
N ARG A 159 18.00 -15.85 5.42
CA ARG A 159 17.26 -14.99 6.35
C ARG A 159 17.72 -13.53 6.32
N ASP A 160 19.03 -13.30 6.21
CA ASP A 160 19.60 -11.96 6.20
C ASP A 160 19.34 -11.26 4.86
N GLU A 161 19.34 -11.98 3.75
CA GLU A 161 18.85 -11.50 2.45
C GLU A 161 17.40 -11.03 2.56
N VAL A 162 16.51 -11.82 3.19
CA VAL A 162 15.11 -11.45 3.35
C VAL A 162 14.96 -10.12 4.10
N VAL A 163 15.60 -10.01 5.27
CA VAL A 163 15.54 -8.78 6.08
C VAL A 163 16.20 -7.60 5.35
N SER A 164 17.35 -7.82 4.71
CA SER A 164 18.11 -6.77 4.03
C SER A 164 17.36 -6.20 2.83
N PHE A 165 16.65 -7.02 2.05
CA PHE A 165 15.90 -6.55 0.90
C PHE A 165 14.72 -5.67 1.34
N PHE A 166 14.01 -6.02 2.41
CA PHE A 166 13.00 -5.13 2.98
C PHE A 166 13.60 -3.84 3.50
N ARG A 167 14.76 -3.87 4.19
CA ARG A 167 15.44 -2.66 4.68
C ARG A 167 15.84 -1.74 3.54
N ILE A 168 16.40 -2.31 2.47
CA ILE A 168 16.74 -1.57 1.25
C ILE A 168 15.47 -0.97 0.65
N ALA A 169 14.41 -1.76 0.45
CA ALA A 169 13.16 -1.27 -0.08
C ALA A 169 12.60 -0.12 0.76
N GLY A 170 12.56 -0.25 2.08
CA GLY A 170 12.12 0.79 3.00
C GLY A 170 12.91 2.10 2.87
N ALA A 171 14.23 1.99 2.69
CA ALA A 171 15.12 3.15 2.54
C ALA A 171 15.08 3.79 1.14
N VAL A 172 15.06 3.01 0.05
CA VAL A 172 15.25 3.53 -1.33
C VAL A 172 14.00 3.46 -2.21
N VAL A 173 13.06 2.56 -1.94
CA VAL A 173 11.83 2.42 -2.73
C VAL A 173 10.60 2.96 -1.99
N GLY A 174 10.18 2.30 -0.92
CA GLY A 174 8.94 2.53 -0.17
C GLY A 174 7.77 1.68 -0.68
N VAL A 175 6.65 1.77 0.02
CA VAL A 175 5.36 1.13 -0.27
C VAL A 175 4.31 2.16 -0.68
N GLY A 176 3.28 1.77 -1.42
CA GLY A 176 2.22 2.70 -1.81
C GLY A 176 2.55 3.58 -3.01
N ASP A 177 1.83 4.68 -3.10
CA ASP A 177 1.87 5.61 -4.22
C ASP A 177 2.81 6.80 -3.96
N TRP A 178 3.18 7.50 -5.03
CA TRP A 178 4.06 8.68 -5.02
C TRP A 178 5.39 8.46 -4.28
N ARG A 179 5.91 7.24 -4.38
CA ARG A 179 7.25 6.86 -3.95
C ARG A 179 8.31 7.69 -4.72
N PRO A 180 9.40 8.13 -4.09
CA PRO A 180 9.81 7.88 -2.70
C PRO A 180 9.28 8.91 -1.69
N LYS A 181 8.39 9.83 -2.06
CA LYS A 181 7.90 10.89 -1.15
C LYS A 181 7.02 10.33 -0.02
N PHE A 182 6.34 9.23 -0.26
CA PHE A 182 5.48 8.54 0.70
C PHE A 182 5.94 7.09 0.89
N GLY A 183 5.48 6.48 1.99
CA GLY A 183 5.61 5.04 2.28
C GLY A 183 7.03 4.53 2.51
N LYS A 184 7.97 5.39 2.92
CA LYS A 184 9.26 4.94 3.45
C LYS A 184 9.06 4.31 4.83
N PHE A 185 9.86 3.29 5.16
CA PHE A 185 9.74 2.57 6.42
C PHE A 185 11.08 2.00 6.91
N THR A 186 11.15 1.66 8.19
CA THR A 186 12.17 0.79 8.80
C THR A 186 11.61 -0.62 9.02
N VAL A 187 12.51 -1.57 9.26
CA VAL A 187 12.17 -3.00 9.37
C VAL A 187 12.80 -3.59 10.60
N ASP A 188 11.96 -4.20 11.44
CA ASP A 188 12.36 -4.96 12.61
C ASP A 188 11.90 -6.41 12.49
N VAL A 189 12.74 -7.34 12.94
CA VAL A 189 12.34 -8.74 13.09
C VAL A 189 11.60 -8.88 14.41
N VAL A 190 10.43 -9.49 14.38
CA VAL A 190 9.59 -9.69 15.58
C VAL A 190 9.38 -11.17 15.84
N LYS A 191 8.94 -11.49 17.06
CA LYS A 191 8.46 -12.84 17.37
C LYS A 191 7.23 -13.15 16.53
N GLU A 192 7.03 -14.43 16.25
CA GLU A 192 5.93 -14.91 15.44
C GLU A 192 4.59 -14.34 15.94
N VAL A 193 3.84 -13.73 15.03
CA VAL A 193 2.53 -13.16 15.32
C VAL A 193 1.47 -14.08 14.72
N PRO A 194 0.43 -14.47 15.47
CA PRO A 194 -0.68 -15.26 14.94
C PRO A 194 -1.30 -14.56 13.72
N ILE A 195 -1.58 -15.34 12.69
CA ILE A 195 -2.29 -14.85 11.50
C ILE A 195 -3.74 -14.50 11.91
N PRO A 196 -4.23 -13.27 11.62
CA PRO A 196 -5.58 -12.83 11.99
C PRO A 196 -6.72 -13.41 11.12
#